data_AF-A0A9N9T5I3-F1
#
_entry.id   AF-A0A9N9T5I3-F1
#
_cell.length_a   1.000
_cell.length_b   1.000
_cell.length_c   1.000
_cell.angle_alpha   90.00
_cell.angle_beta   90.00
_cell.angle_gamma   90.00
#
_symmetry.space_group_name_H-M   'P 1'
#
loop_
_entity.id
_entity.type
_entity.pdbx_description
1 polymer ?
#
loop_
_entity_poly.entity_id
_entity_poly.type
_entity_poly.pdbx_seq_one_letter_code
_entity_poly.pdbx_strand_id
1 'polypeptide(L)'
;MLKKVKLLGHMYTFTTPTFDSLPNLQYNLEKLNYKDLRKLMGWLTPSCKEILFKCLWANKAVNCTEYFKAMVTFQGYCCLFNYLKITSNATEMTDLKLSKKVLYQKTIGARNGLTVVIRNNIDDYFFNNIPTFGANVYIFEANNYPDASTGSTGSVMVENGTETFVDVVPKIVRANKAIMKYSEKARSCIFSKERVGVFGDSSSGDCLVGCKAEKMKKLCHCVPFQIPLKSSLVCNLMDLNCLSRHKGKSMSIVYNRFLLVLVLKI
;
A
#
# COMPACT_ATOMS: atom_id res chain seq x y z
N MET A 1 10.89 -11.02 -25.32
CA MET A 1 10.23 -11.35 -24.03
C MET A 1 10.01 -10.11 -23.15
N LEU A 2 11.05 -9.33 -22.83
CA LEU A 2 10.99 -8.12 -21.98
C LEU A 2 9.93 -7.07 -22.39
N LYS A 3 9.71 -6.83 -23.69
CA LYS A 3 8.68 -5.87 -24.16
C LYS A 3 7.25 -6.24 -23.72
N LYS A 4 6.93 -7.53 -23.56
CA LYS A 4 5.61 -7.99 -23.12
C LYS A 4 5.41 -7.88 -21.61
N VAL A 5 6.49 -7.92 -20.82
CA VAL A 5 6.44 -7.77 -19.35
C VAL A 5 5.92 -6.38 -18.96
N LYS A 6 6.18 -5.35 -19.76
CA LYS A 6 5.59 -4.00 -19.58
C LYS A 6 4.07 -3.99 -19.52
N LEU A 7 3.39 -4.97 -20.16
CA LEU A 7 1.94 -5.06 -20.12
C LEU A 7 1.40 -5.40 -18.73
N LEU A 8 2.21 -6.05 -17.87
CA LEU A 8 1.85 -6.28 -16.46
C LEU A 8 1.72 -4.96 -15.69
N GLY A 9 2.41 -3.91 -16.12
CA GLY A 9 2.29 -2.57 -15.54
C GLY A 9 0.86 -2.03 -15.56
N HIS A 10 0.06 -2.38 -16.56
CA HIS A 10 -1.34 -1.98 -16.65
C HIS A 10 -2.21 -2.51 -15.50
N MET A 11 -1.77 -3.56 -14.79
CA MET A 11 -2.42 -4.01 -13.57
C MET A 11 -2.31 -3.00 -12.43
N TYR A 12 -1.32 -2.09 -12.43
CA TYR A 12 -1.20 -1.03 -11.43
C TYR A 12 -2.18 0.12 -11.65
N THR A 13 -2.42 0.48 -12.92
CA THR A 13 -3.21 1.65 -13.30
C THR A 13 -4.63 1.30 -13.73
N PHE A 14 -4.94 0.01 -13.88
CA PHE A 14 -6.17 -0.52 -14.47
C PHE A 14 -6.50 0.13 -15.82
N THR A 15 -5.48 0.45 -16.61
CA THR A 15 -5.65 0.96 -17.98
C THR A 15 -5.75 -0.23 -18.93
N THR A 16 -6.72 -0.22 -19.82
CA THR A 16 -6.83 -1.23 -20.89
C THR A 16 -6.01 -0.80 -22.10
N PRO A 17 -4.89 -1.49 -22.42
CA PRO A 17 -4.21 -1.28 -23.69
C PRO A 17 -5.09 -1.78 -24.85
N THR A 18 -4.98 -1.15 -26.01
CA THR A 18 -5.77 -1.45 -27.22
C THR A 18 -5.28 -2.69 -28.00
N PHE A 19 -4.69 -3.69 -27.34
CA PHE A 19 -3.94 -4.76 -28.02
C PHE A 19 -4.48 -6.18 -27.81
N ASP A 20 -4.52 -6.95 -28.90
CA ASP A 20 -4.77 -8.41 -28.97
C ASP A 20 -3.73 -9.27 -28.21
N SER A 21 -2.70 -8.65 -27.64
CA SER A 21 -1.59 -9.37 -26.99
C SER A 21 -1.84 -9.77 -25.53
N LEU A 22 -2.88 -9.23 -24.87
CA LEU A 22 -3.17 -9.57 -23.46
C LEU A 22 -3.51 -11.06 -23.27
N PRO A 23 -4.42 -11.67 -24.07
CA PRO A 23 -4.72 -13.10 -23.93
C PRO A 23 -3.49 -13.98 -24.18
N ASN A 24 -2.68 -13.64 -25.18
CA ASN A 24 -1.44 -14.36 -25.47
C ASN A 24 -0.43 -14.25 -24.31
N LEU A 25 -0.29 -13.07 -23.68
CA LEU A 25 0.57 -12.93 -22.53
C LEU A 25 0.07 -13.75 -21.33
N GLN A 26 -1.23 -13.67 -21.03
CA GLN A 26 -1.84 -14.45 -19.95
C GLN A 26 -1.62 -15.95 -20.14
N TYR A 27 -1.88 -16.46 -21.35
CA TYR A 27 -1.62 -17.86 -21.71
C TYR A 27 -0.16 -18.27 -21.49
N ASN A 28 0.80 -17.42 -21.88
CA ASN A 28 2.22 -17.69 -21.67
C ASN A 28 2.59 -17.69 -20.18
N LEU A 29 2.01 -16.80 -19.37
CA LEU A 29 2.23 -16.79 -17.92
C LEU A 29 1.73 -18.08 -17.26
N GLU A 30 0.53 -18.53 -17.65
CA GLU A 30 -0.05 -19.78 -17.16
C GLU A 30 0.78 -21.01 -17.57
N LYS A 31 1.24 -21.05 -18.83
CA LYS A 31 2.12 -22.11 -19.34
C LYS A 31 3.46 -22.16 -18.59
N LEU A 32 3.98 -21.00 -18.20
CA LEU A 32 5.20 -20.87 -17.38
C LEU A 32 4.94 -21.04 -15.87
N ASN A 33 3.74 -21.44 -15.48
CA ASN A 33 3.31 -21.65 -14.09
C ASN A 33 3.33 -20.39 -13.21
N TYR A 34 3.28 -19.20 -13.80
CA TYR A 34 3.07 -17.92 -13.11
C TYR A 34 1.58 -17.64 -12.91
N LYS A 35 0.91 -18.51 -12.14
CA LYS A 35 -0.54 -18.42 -11.87
C LYS A 35 -0.90 -17.35 -10.82
N ASP A 36 0.01 -17.12 -9.89
CA ASP A 36 -0.17 -16.14 -8.82
C ASP A 36 0.42 -14.79 -9.26
N LEU A 37 -0.44 -13.92 -9.80
CA LEU A 37 -0.04 -12.58 -10.24
C LEU A 37 0.63 -11.81 -9.11
N ARG A 38 0.16 -11.96 -7.88
CA ARG A 38 0.70 -11.22 -6.75
C ARG A 38 2.16 -11.60 -6.52
N LYS A 39 2.49 -12.89 -6.50
CA LYS A 39 3.89 -13.36 -6.41
C LYS A 39 4.73 -12.90 -7.58
N LEU A 40 4.21 -12.97 -8.81
CA LEU A 40 4.90 -12.51 -10.01
C LEU A 40 5.24 -11.01 -9.91
N MET A 41 4.27 -10.17 -9.57
CA MET A 41 4.49 -8.73 -9.41
C MET A 41 5.49 -8.42 -8.28
N GLY A 42 5.49 -9.22 -7.21
CA GLY A 42 6.45 -9.09 -6.12
C GLY A 42 7.88 -9.45 -6.55
N TRP A 43 8.03 -10.52 -7.32
CA TRP A 43 9.32 -10.95 -7.86
C TRP A 43 9.91 -9.95 -8.88
N LEU A 44 9.04 -9.28 -9.64
CA LEU A 44 9.44 -8.24 -10.59
C LEU A 44 9.76 -6.89 -9.93
N THR A 45 9.41 -6.70 -8.66
CA THR A 45 9.65 -5.43 -7.96
C THR A 45 11.05 -5.45 -7.32
N PRO A 46 11.84 -4.36 -7.41
CA PRO A 46 13.10 -4.26 -6.68
C PRO A 46 12.91 -4.47 -5.17
N SER A 47 13.89 -5.10 -4.54
CA SER A 47 13.85 -5.38 -3.11
C SER A 47 14.16 -4.12 -2.29
N CYS A 48 13.64 -4.05 -1.06
CA CYS A 48 13.97 -2.94 -0.14
C CYS A 48 15.46 -2.80 0.12
N LYS A 49 16.25 -3.88 0.01
CA LYS A 49 17.71 -3.84 0.16
C LYS A 49 18.38 -3.09 -1.00
N GLU A 50 17.84 -3.20 -2.21
CA GLU A 50 18.38 -2.53 -3.40
C GLU A 50 18.01 -1.04 -3.40
N ILE A 51 16.81 -0.72 -2.93
CA ILE A 51 16.26 0.64 -2.92
C ILE A 51 16.79 1.46 -1.73
N LEU A 52 16.83 0.88 -0.52
CA LEU A 52 17.20 1.60 0.70
C LEU A 52 18.71 1.49 0.92
N PHE A 53 19.44 2.54 0.55
CA PHE A 53 20.89 2.55 0.65
C PHE A 53 21.38 2.75 2.10
N LYS A 54 20.80 3.71 2.81
CA LYS A 54 21.18 4.02 4.20
C LYS A 54 19.95 4.43 4.99
N CYS A 55 19.86 3.94 6.23
CA CYS A 55 18.77 4.29 7.15
C CYS A 55 19.34 4.79 8.47
N LEU A 56 18.76 5.87 8.98
CA LEU A 56 19.00 6.34 10.33
C LEU A 56 17.66 6.49 11.05
N TRP A 57 17.67 6.14 12.33
CA TRP A 57 16.55 6.40 13.24
C TRP A 57 17.07 7.12 14.47
N ALA A 58 16.50 8.29 14.77
CA ALA A 58 16.98 9.16 15.85
C ALA A 58 18.50 9.42 15.76
N ASN A 59 18.96 9.79 14.56
CA ASN A 59 20.36 10.04 14.22
C ASN A 59 21.33 8.85 14.42
N LYS A 60 20.82 7.63 14.60
CA LYS A 60 21.63 6.42 14.71
C LYS A 60 21.50 5.60 13.44
N ALA A 61 22.63 5.17 12.87
CA ALA A 61 22.63 4.25 11.74
C ALA A 61 21.96 2.93 12.15
N VAL A 62 21.04 2.45 11.31
CA VAL A 62 20.29 1.22 11.53
C VAL A 62 20.26 0.36 10.27
N ASN A 63 20.03 -0.94 10.43
CA ASN A 63 19.85 -1.85 9.32
C ASN A 63 18.49 -1.61 8.65
N CYS A 64 18.49 -1.14 7.40
CA CYS A 64 17.27 -0.87 6.65
C CYS A 64 16.34 -2.09 6.57
N THR A 65 16.87 -3.29 6.35
CA THR A 65 16.08 -4.53 6.18
C THR A 65 15.41 -4.99 7.48
N GLU A 66 15.95 -4.57 8.63
CA GLU A 66 15.35 -4.84 9.93
C GLU A 66 14.19 -3.87 10.23
N TYR A 67 14.37 -2.59 9.87
CA TYR A 67 13.42 -1.51 10.16
C TYR A 67 12.30 -1.37 9.12
N PHE A 68 12.56 -1.80 7.89
CA PHE A 68 11.60 -1.78 6.80
C PHE A 68 11.16 -3.19 6.44
N LYS A 69 9.89 -3.34 6.06
CA LYS A 69 9.33 -4.59 5.52
C LYS A 69 8.73 -4.34 4.16
N ALA A 70 9.02 -5.23 3.21
CA ALA A 70 8.38 -5.23 1.92
C ALA A 70 6.93 -5.70 2.09
N MET A 71 5.96 -4.90 1.65
CA MET A 71 4.55 -5.28 1.65
C MET A 71 3.84 -4.72 0.42
N VAL A 72 2.81 -5.43 -0.01
CA VAL A 72 1.89 -4.93 -1.03
C VAL A 72 0.94 -3.86 -0.45
N THR A 73 0.79 -2.77 -1.20
CA THR A 73 0.00 -1.58 -0.88
C THR A 73 -0.88 -1.21 -2.08
N PHE A 74 -1.68 -0.14 -1.95
CA PHE A 74 -2.52 0.37 -3.05
C PHE A 74 -1.70 0.75 -4.29
N GLN A 75 -0.40 0.99 -4.12
CA GLN A 75 0.51 1.37 -5.18
C GLN A 75 1.39 0.20 -5.67
N GLY A 76 1.28 -0.98 -5.08
CA GLY A 76 2.17 -2.09 -5.35
C GLY A 76 3.04 -2.48 -4.16
N TYR A 77 4.12 -3.19 -4.46
CA TYR A 77 5.11 -3.57 -3.46
C TYR A 77 5.93 -2.34 -3.04
N CYS A 78 5.98 -2.10 -1.74
CA CYS A 78 6.60 -0.91 -1.15
C CYS A 78 7.38 -1.31 0.11
N CYS A 79 8.27 -0.41 0.54
CA CYS A 79 9.02 -0.58 1.79
C CYS A 79 8.35 0.21 2.92
N LEU A 80 7.85 -0.51 3.92
CA LEU A 80 7.09 0.05 5.03
C LEU A 80 7.95 0.12 6.29
N PHE A 81 8.03 1.31 6.88
CA PHE A 81 8.66 1.55 8.17
C PHE A 81 7.61 1.61 9.27
N ASN A 82 7.85 0.99 10.43
CA ASN A 82 7.00 1.16 11.63
C ASN A 82 5.50 0.87 11.45
N TYR A 83 5.16 -0.06 10.56
CA TYR A 83 3.79 -0.51 10.33
C TYR A 83 3.37 -1.59 11.35
N LEU A 84 2.17 -1.50 11.92
CA LEU A 84 1.72 -2.42 12.98
C LEU A 84 1.25 -3.76 12.43
N LYS A 85 0.60 -3.75 11.27
CA LYS A 85 -0.06 -4.91 10.67
C LYS A 85 0.94 -5.69 9.81
N ILE A 86 1.93 -6.31 10.45
CA ILE A 86 2.98 -7.08 9.78
C ILE A 86 2.47 -8.49 9.50
N THR A 87 2.84 -9.05 8.35
CA THR A 87 2.45 -10.40 7.95
C THR A 87 3.67 -11.31 7.92
N SER A 88 3.47 -12.62 8.07
CA SER A 88 4.51 -13.62 7.79
C SER A 88 4.94 -13.60 6.31
N ASN A 89 4.01 -13.25 5.43
CA ASN A 89 4.17 -13.22 4.00
C ASN A 89 3.82 -11.83 3.44
N ALA A 90 4.76 -11.19 2.74
CA ALA A 90 4.61 -9.87 2.12
C ALA A 90 3.39 -9.74 1.18
N THR A 91 2.82 -10.87 0.76
CA THR A 91 1.71 -10.95 -0.19
C THR A 91 0.32 -11.02 0.47
N GLU A 92 0.19 -11.45 1.73
CA GLU A 92 -1.13 -11.73 2.35
C GLU A 92 -1.28 -11.14 3.76
N MET A 93 -2.35 -10.37 4.00
CA MET A 93 -2.71 -9.79 5.32
C MET A 93 -3.45 -10.76 6.24
N THR A 94 -3.04 -12.03 6.26
CA THR A 94 -3.84 -13.12 6.83
C THR A 94 -3.18 -13.71 8.06
N ASP A 95 -1.86 -13.60 8.14
CA ASP A 95 -1.05 -13.84 9.32
C ASP A 95 -0.60 -12.51 9.95
N LEU A 96 -1.56 -11.61 10.20
CA LEU A 96 -1.31 -10.31 10.83
C LEU A 96 -0.75 -10.52 12.23
N LYS A 97 0.57 -10.43 12.35
CA LYS A 97 1.26 -10.26 13.61
C LYS A 97 1.31 -8.77 13.87
N LEU A 98 0.69 -8.34 14.97
CA LEU A 98 0.94 -7.00 15.48
C LEU A 98 2.44 -6.89 15.77
N SER A 99 3.10 -5.92 15.14
CA SER A 99 4.47 -5.59 15.50
C SER A 99 4.50 -5.25 16.99
N LYS A 100 5.18 -6.08 17.78
CA LYS A 100 5.36 -5.81 19.23
C LYS A 100 6.27 -4.60 19.47
N LYS A 101 7.00 -4.14 18.44
CA LYS A 101 7.98 -3.06 18.54
C LYS A 101 7.55 -1.92 17.63
N VAL A 102 6.75 -1.02 18.20
CA VAL A 102 6.46 0.28 17.59
C VAL A 102 7.55 1.24 18.00
N LEU A 103 8.11 1.95 17.03
CA LEU A 103 9.12 2.96 17.26
C LEU A 103 8.43 4.29 17.54
N TYR A 104 8.84 4.93 18.64
CA TYR A 104 8.35 6.24 19.04
C TYR A 104 9.52 7.19 19.12
N GLN A 105 9.30 8.40 18.65
CA GLN A 105 10.28 9.45 18.80
C GLN A 105 10.04 10.26 20.07
N LYS A 106 11.12 10.51 20.82
CA LYS A 106 11.08 11.24 22.11
C LYS A 106 11.40 12.72 21.97
N THR A 107 12.23 13.08 21.00
CA THR A 107 12.71 14.44 20.82
C THR A 107 12.35 14.97 19.44
N ILE A 108 11.97 16.25 19.37
CA ILE A 108 11.67 16.92 18.10
C ILE A 108 12.99 17.23 17.39
N GLY A 109 12.97 17.30 16.05
CA GLY A 109 14.09 17.76 15.24
C GLY A 109 14.27 16.95 13.96
N ALA A 110 14.74 17.61 12.89
CA ALA A 110 14.88 17.01 11.57
C ALA A 110 15.76 15.74 11.54
N ARG A 111 16.83 15.71 12.35
CA ARG A 111 17.75 14.55 12.45
C ARG A 111 17.32 13.52 13.49
N ASN A 112 16.31 13.85 14.30
CA ASN A 112 15.81 13.02 15.38
C ASN A 112 14.70 12.07 14.89
N GLY A 113 14.25 12.20 13.65
CA GLY A 113 13.28 11.30 13.03
C GLY A 113 13.90 10.12 12.28
N LEU A 114 13.20 9.71 11.22
CA LEU A 114 13.67 8.75 10.23
C LEU A 114 14.42 9.51 9.12
N THR A 115 15.63 9.05 8.79
CA THR A 115 16.36 9.50 7.61
C THR A 115 16.63 8.30 6.72
N VAL A 116 16.32 8.43 5.44
CA VAL A 116 16.54 7.38 4.44
C VAL A 116 17.27 7.98 3.26
N VAL A 117 18.35 7.32 2.84
CA VAL A 117 18.99 7.58 1.55
C VAL A 117 18.48 6.51 0.60
N ILE A 118 17.81 6.95 -0.46
CA ILE A 118 17.20 6.09 -1.47
C ILE A 118 18.17 5.99 -2.65
N ARG A 119 18.44 4.77 -3.08
CA ARG A 119 19.13 4.49 -4.33
C ARG A 119 18.08 4.36 -5.42
N ASN A 120 18.12 5.28 -6.38
CA ASN A 120 17.25 5.24 -7.53
C ASN A 120 17.98 4.66 -8.74
N ASN A 121 17.45 3.57 -9.31
CA ASN A 121 17.99 2.97 -10.54
C ASN A 121 17.09 3.33 -11.73
N ILE A 122 17.41 4.44 -12.41
CA ILE A 122 16.58 5.00 -13.48
C ILE A 122 16.50 4.05 -14.69
N ASP A 123 17.56 3.27 -14.94
CA ASP A 123 17.61 2.33 -16.06
C ASP A 123 16.63 1.15 -15.89
N ASP A 124 16.15 0.93 -14.66
CA ASP A 124 15.21 -0.13 -14.29
C ASP A 124 13.73 0.33 -14.33
N TYR A 125 13.46 1.56 -14.81
CA TYR A 125 12.11 2.12 -14.89
C TYR A 125 11.34 1.50 -16.06
N PHE A 126 10.74 0.33 -15.83
CA PHE A 126 9.99 -0.40 -16.86
C PHE A 126 8.58 0.13 -17.11
N PHE A 127 7.89 0.61 -16.08
CA PHE A 127 6.52 1.13 -16.14
C PHE A 127 6.31 2.23 -15.09
N ASN A 128 6.19 3.47 -15.55
CA ASN A 128 6.02 4.62 -14.67
C ASN A 128 4.54 5.01 -14.61
N ASN A 129 3.91 4.82 -13.45
CA ASN A 129 2.54 5.29 -13.23
C ASN A 129 2.45 6.82 -13.18
N ILE A 130 3.57 7.47 -12.83
CA ILE A 130 3.73 8.91 -12.74
C ILE A 130 5.00 9.25 -13.52
N PRO A 131 4.96 10.17 -14.50
CA PRO A 131 6.10 10.47 -15.38
C PRO A 131 7.14 11.35 -14.65
N THR A 132 7.69 10.82 -13.56
CA THR A 132 8.63 11.51 -12.66
C THR A 132 9.76 10.58 -12.26
N PHE A 133 10.96 11.13 -12.09
CA PHE A 133 12.12 10.38 -11.61
C PHE A 133 12.34 10.69 -10.13
N GLY A 134 12.25 9.67 -9.27
CA GLY A 134 12.33 9.87 -7.84
C GLY A 134 11.61 8.78 -7.06
N ALA A 135 11.35 9.06 -5.78
CA ALA A 135 10.62 8.16 -4.90
C ALA A 135 9.35 8.84 -4.38
N ASN A 136 8.22 8.12 -4.42
CA ASN A 136 6.99 8.55 -3.78
C ASN A 136 7.00 8.12 -2.32
N VAL A 137 6.86 9.08 -1.42
CA VAL A 137 6.84 8.88 0.02
C VAL A 137 5.44 9.15 0.54
N TYR A 138 4.74 8.10 0.93
CA TYR A 138 3.41 8.17 1.53
C TYR A 138 3.50 8.23 3.04
N ILE A 139 2.55 8.89 3.70
CA ILE A 139 2.52 9.02 5.16
C ILE A 139 1.08 8.79 5.69
N PHE A 140 0.82 7.76 6.51
CA PHE A 140 -0.51 7.19 6.86
C PHE A 140 -0.52 6.43 8.20
N GLU A 141 -1.60 6.25 8.92
CA GLU A 141 -1.61 5.64 10.26
C GLU A 141 -1.04 4.21 10.42
N ALA A 142 -0.41 3.90 11.56
CA ALA A 142 0.31 2.63 11.82
C ALA A 142 -0.56 1.38 11.80
N ASN A 143 -1.83 1.58 12.10
CA ASN A 143 -2.89 0.60 12.10
C ASN A 143 -3.73 0.63 10.80
N ASN A 144 -3.49 1.55 9.87
CA ASN A 144 -4.28 1.66 8.65
C ASN A 144 -3.53 1.03 7.47
N TYR A 145 -4.24 0.29 6.64
CA TYR A 145 -3.69 -0.06 5.34
C TYR A 145 -3.41 1.22 4.52
N PRO A 146 -2.21 1.38 3.94
CA PRO A 146 -1.85 2.57 3.18
C PRO A 146 -2.59 2.59 1.85
N ASP A 147 -3.69 3.33 1.79
CA ASP A 147 -4.45 3.60 0.58
C ASP A 147 -4.79 5.10 0.53
N ALA A 148 -4.15 5.84 -0.37
CA ALA A 148 -4.38 7.28 -0.50
C ALA A 148 -5.80 7.64 -0.93
N SER A 149 -6.52 6.74 -1.58
CA SER A 149 -7.92 7.00 -1.92
C SER A 149 -8.87 6.91 -0.72
N THR A 150 -8.38 6.58 0.48
CA THR A 150 -9.14 6.71 1.74
C THR A 150 -9.12 8.12 2.31
N GLY A 151 -8.21 9.00 1.84
CA GLY A 151 -7.98 10.33 2.41
C GLY A 151 -7.15 10.35 3.69
N SER A 152 -6.74 9.18 4.20
CA SER A 152 -5.93 9.05 5.42
C SER A 152 -4.41 8.96 5.18
N THR A 153 -3.98 9.02 3.92
CA THR A 153 -2.56 8.90 3.52
C THR A 153 -2.14 10.16 2.77
N GLY A 154 -1.17 10.90 3.30
CA GLY A 154 -0.46 11.97 2.60
C GLY A 154 0.62 11.41 1.67
N SER A 155 1.11 12.23 0.74
CA SER A 155 2.19 11.85 -0.18
C SER A 155 3.13 13.01 -0.46
N VAL A 156 4.42 12.71 -0.57
CA VAL A 156 5.50 13.63 -0.96
C VAL A 156 6.31 12.96 -2.06
N MET A 157 6.57 13.66 -3.16
CA MET A 157 7.52 13.21 -4.17
C MET A 157 8.92 13.69 -3.76
N VAL A 158 9.89 12.78 -3.78
CA VAL A 158 11.30 13.10 -3.55
C VAL A 158 12.05 12.92 -4.86
N GLU A 159 12.56 14.02 -5.38
CA GLU A 159 13.32 14.03 -6.63
C GLU A 159 14.69 13.39 -6.47
N ASN A 160 15.19 12.77 -7.53
CA ASN A 160 16.51 12.17 -7.52
C ASN A 160 17.61 13.21 -7.28
N GLY A 161 18.57 12.92 -6.39
CA GLY A 161 19.68 13.81 -6.09
C GLY A 161 19.33 14.98 -5.16
N THR A 162 18.14 15.00 -4.56
CA THR A 162 17.70 16.04 -3.62
C THR A 162 17.60 15.53 -2.19
N GLU A 163 17.69 16.44 -1.22
CA GLU A 163 17.36 16.17 0.19
C GLU A 163 16.03 16.87 0.53
N THR A 164 15.00 16.07 0.81
CA THR A 164 13.66 16.58 1.15
C THR A 164 13.38 16.39 2.63
N PHE A 165 13.11 17.50 3.33
CA PHE A 165 12.66 17.47 4.72
C PHE A 165 11.14 17.43 4.77
N VAL A 166 10.60 16.45 5.48
CA VAL A 166 9.16 16.26 5.65
C VAL A 166 8.81 16.41 7.12
N ASP A 167 8.07 17.46 7.44
CA ASP A 167 7.55 17.66 8.80
C ASP A 167 6.28 16.83 9.01
N VAL A 168 6.19 16.17 10.17
CA VAL A 168 5.10 15.24 10.51
C VAL A 168 4.47 15.71 11.81
N VAL A 169 3.35 16.42 11.68
CA VAL A 169 2.61 16.97 12.82
C VAL A 169 1.38 16.09 13.13
N PRO A 170 1.38 15.33 14.25
CA PRO A 170 0.25 14.48 14.60
C PRO A 170 -0.94 15.31 15.11
N LYS A 171 -2.14 15.04 14.59
CA LYS A 171 -3.40 15.64 15.06
C LYS A 171 -4.21 14.61 15.82
N ILE A 172 -4.24 14.68 17.15
CA ILE A 172 -4.93 13.68 17.98
C ILE A 172 -6.32 14.18 18.36
N VAL A 173 -7.36 13.45 17.93
CA VAL A 173 -8.75 13.68 18.35
C VAL A 173 -9.23 12.44 19.11
N ARG A 174 -9.66 12.61 20.36
CA ARG A 174 -10.18 11.52 21.20
C ARG A 174 -11.61 11.79 21.61
N ALA A 175 -12.46 10.79 21.43
CA ALA A 175 -13.83 10.83 21.92
C ALA A 175 -13.88 10.47 23.42
N ASN A 176 -14.83 11.06 24.15
CA ASN A 176 -15.06 10.70 25.55
C ASN A 176 -15.60 9.26 25.65
N LYS A 177 -15.00 8.43 26.51
CA LYS A 177 -15.41 7.03 26.71
C LYS A 177 -16.88 6.88 27.12
N ALA A 178 -17.49 7.89 27.73
CA ALA A 178 -18.90 7.88 28.10
C ALA A 178 -19.85 7.63 26.91
N ILE A 179 -19.43 8.01 25.69
CA ILE A 179 -20.28 7.83 24.50
C ILE A 179 -20.46 6.37 24.11
N MET A 180 -19.61 5.45 24.59
CA MET A 180 -19.76 4.00 24.36
C MET A 180 -21.07 3.44 24.93
N LYS A 181 -21.73 4.15 25.85
CA LYS A 181 -23.02 3.75 26.42
C LYS A 181 -24.20 3.96 25.47
N TYR A 182 -24.06 4.84 24.48
CA TYR A 182 -25.12 5.11 23.51
C TYR A 182 -25.05 4.12 22.35
N SER A 183 -26.21 3.79 21.79
CA SER A 183 -26.31 2.89 20.63
C SER A 183 -25.55 3.45 19.42
N GLU A 184 -25.05 2.56 18.54
CA GLU A 184 -24.37 2.92 17.29
C GLU A 184 -25.15 3.98 16.49
N LYS A 185 -26.48 3.82 16.40
CA LYS A 185 -27.38 4.75 15.69
C LYS A 185 -27.39 6.15 16.31
N ALA A 186 -27.39 6.26 17.63
CA ALA A 186 -27.44 7.54 18.34
C ALA A 186 -26.12 8.33 18.25
N ARG A 187 -24.97 7.63 18.21
CA ARG A 187 -23.64 8.25 18.15
C ARG A 187 -22.99 8.28 16.76
N SER A 188 -23.61 7.62 15.78
CA SER A 188 -23.21 7.59 14.37
C SER A 188 -21.72 7.26 14.12
N CYS A 189 -21.11 6.45 14.99
CA CYS A 189 -19.74 5.97 14.85
C CYS A 189 -19.64 4.53 15.36
N ILE A 190 -18.56 3.82 15.04
CA ILE A 190 -18.33 2.42 15.41
C ILE A 190 -16.97 2.33 16.10
N PHE A 191 -16.91 1.65 17.24
CA PHE A 191 -15.66 1.36 17.94
C PHE A 191 -15.05 0.05 17.43
N SER A 192 -13.72 -0.06 17.48
CA SER A 192 -12.99 -1.23 16.98
C SER A 192 -13.40 -2.56 17.62
N LYS A 193 -13.93 -2.54 18.85
CA LYS A 193 -14.45 -3.74 19.55
C LYS A 193 -15.83 -4.20 19.07
N GLU A 194 -16.58 -3.34 18.40
CA GLU A 194 -17.97 -3.61 18.00
C GLU A 194 -18.05 -4.23 16.61
N ARG A 195 -17.07 -3.97 15.76
CA ARG A 195 -16.99 -4.56 14.42
C ARG A 195 -15.54 -4.83 14.05
N VAL A 196 -15.27 -6.11 13.78
CA VAL A 196 -13.99 -6.53 13.20
C VAL A 196 -14.09 -6.33 11.69
N GLY A 197 -13.16 -5.58 11.12
CA GLY A 197 -13.11 -5.38 9.67
C GLY A 197 -12.28 -6.47 8.99
N VAL A 198 -12.19 -6.36 7.67
CA VAL A 198 -11.51 -7.36 6.82
C VAL A 198 -10.02 -7.54 7.19
N PHE A 199 -9.42 -6.52 7.83
CA PHE A 199 -8.03 -6.52 8.28
C PHE A 199 -7.87 -6.53 9.82
N GLY A 200 -8.83 -7.11 10.55
CA GLY A 200 -8.81 -7.20 12.03
C GLY A 200 -9.37 -5.97 12.74
N ASP A 201 -8.65 -5.46 13.74
CA ASP A 201 -8.95 -4.18 14.41
C ASP A 201 -8.96 -3.07 13.36
N SER A 202 -10.17 -2.71 12.94
CA SER A 202 -10.37 -1.95 11.72
C SER A 202 -10.39 -0.46 12.01
N SER A 203 -9.45 0.24 11.37
CA SER A 203 -9.55 1.68 11.21
C SER A 203 -10.66 2.03 10.21
N SER A 204 -11.04 3.30 10.15
CA SER A 204 -11.91 3.79 9.08
C SER A 204 -11.33 3.49 7.70
N GLY A 205 -10.00 3.64 7.52
CA GLY A 205 -9.31 3.36 6.26
C GLY A 205 -9.41 1.89 5.83
N ASP A 206 -9.20 0.97 6.76
CA ASP A 206 -9.31 -0.48 6.51
C ASP A 206 -10.71 -0.89 6.08
N CYS A 207 -11.73 -0.29 6.69
CA CYS A 207 -13.13 -0.51 6.33
C CYS A 207 -13.40 -0.12 4.88
N LEU A 208 -12.90 1.06 4.46
CA LEU A 208 -13.06 1.54 3.09
C LEU A 208 -12.36 0.62 2.07
N VAL A 209 -11.16 0.14 2.38
CA VAL A 209 -10.43 -0.82 1.54
C VAL A 209 -11.20 -2.15 1.45
N GLY A 210 -11.76 -2.62 2.57
CA GLY A 210 -12.65 -3.79 2.60
C GLY A 210 -13.89 -3.61 1.71
N CYS A 211 -14.55 -2.45 1.79
CA CYS A 211 -15.68 -2.12 0.92
C CYS A 211 -15.29 -2.10 -0.56
N LYS A 212 -14.11 -1.57 -0.91
CA LYS A 212 -13.60 -1.60 -2.29
C LYS A 212 -13.39 -3.03 -2.77
N ALA A 213 -12.78 -3.87 -1.94
CA ALA A 213 -12.55 -5.28 -2.27
C ALA A 213 -13.86 -6.04 -2.50
N GLU A 214 -14.84 -5.88 -1.61
CA GLU A 214 -16.16 -6.49 -1.75
C GLU A 214 -16.90 -6.00 -3.01
N LYS A 215 -16.78 -4.72 -3.32
CA LYS A 215 -17.36 -4.16 -4.54
C LYS A 215 -16.71 -4.73 -5.79
N MET A 216 -15.38 -4.81 -5.85
CA MET A 216 -14.66 -5.42 -6.98
C MET A 216 -15.00 -6.91 -7.13
N LYS A 217 -15.09 -7.63 -6.02
CA LYS A 217 -15.52 -9.04 -6.01
C LYS A 217 -16.93 -9.23 -6.56
N LYS A 218 -17.86 -8.31 -6.28
CA LYS A 218 -19.23 -8.36 -6.82
C LYS A 218 -19.32 -7.98 -8.30
N LEU A 219 -18.51 -7.02 -8.75
CA LEU A 219 -18.58 -6.48 -10.12
C LEU A 219 -17.71 -7.25 -11.12
N CYS A 220 -16.52 -7.66 -10.70
CA CYS A 220 -15.50 -8.30 -11.55
C CYS A 220 -15.16 -9.73 -11.12
N HIS A 221 -15.81 -10.27 -10.08
CA HIS A 221 -15.57 -11.63 -9.57
C HIS A 221 -14.14 -11.91 -9.07
N CYS A 222 -13.32 -10.86 -8.95
CA CYS A 222 -11.93 -10.92 -8.50
C CYS A 222 -11.59 -9.68 -7.66
N VAL A 223 -10.46 -9.74 -6.94
CA VAL A 223 -9.92 -8.64 -6.15
C VAL A 223 -8.57 -8.20 -6.74
N PRO A 224 -8.32 -6.89 -6.90
CA PRO A 224 -7.03 -6.41 -7.38
C PRO A 224 -5.86 -6.90 -6.52
N PHE A 225 -4.74 -7.24 -7.14
CA PHE A 225 -3.57 -7.78 -6.43
C PHE A 225 -2.99 -6.81 -5.38
N GLN A 226 -3.24 -5.51 -5.51
CA GLN A 226 -2.84 -4.51 -4.52
C GLN A 226 -3.47 -4.78 -3.16
N ILE A 227 -4.69 -5.34 -3.09
CA ILE A 227 -5.43 -5.55 -1.85
C ILE A 227 -5.18 -6.98 -1.32
N PRO A 228 -4.43 -7.18 -0.22
CA PRO A 228 -3.97 -8.50 0.24
C PRO A 228 -4.96 -9.31 1.08
N LEU A 229 -6.09 -9.69 0.48
CA LEU A 229 -7.08 -10.56 1.12
C LEU A 229 -6.79 -12.05 0.94
N LYS A 230 -7.02 -12.86 1.99
CA LYS A 230 -6.98 -14.34 1.89
C LYS A 230 -8.05 -14.85 0.97
N SER A 231 -7.78 -16.00 0.34
CA SER A 231 -8.81 -16.87 -0.26
C SER A 231 -9.74 -16.14 -1.24
N SER A 232 -9.25 -15.06 -1.84
CA SER A 232 -9.95 -14.25 -2.81
C SER A 232 -9.24 -14.43 -4.15
N LEU A 233 -10.02 -14.66 -5.21
CA LEU A 233 -9.47 -14.74 -6.57
C LEU A 233 -8.80 -13.41 -6.89
N VAL A 234 -7.50 -13.44 -7.20
CA VAL A 234 -6.75 -12.25 -7.60
C VAL A 234 -7.02 -11.97 -9.08
N CYS A 235 -7.36 -10.73 -9.42
CA CYS A 235 -7.59 -10.33 -10.80
C CYS A 235 -6.31 -10.51 -11.64
N ASN A 236 -6.47 -10.97 -12.88
CA ASN A 236 -5.39 -11.13 -13.86
C ASN A 236 -5.53 -10.16 -15.04
N LEU A 237 -4.71 -10.34 -16.10
CA LEU A 237 -4.71 -9.44 -17.26
C LEU A 237 -6.03 -9.44 -18.04
N MET A 238 -6.82 -10.51 -17.97
CA MET A 238 -8.13 -10.61 -18.63
C MET A 238 -9.19 -9.74 -17.94
N ASP A 239 -9.01 -9.48 -16.64
CA ASP A 239 -9.94 -8.68 -15.84
C ASP A 239 -9.73 -7.17 -16.03
N LEU A 240 -8.66 -6.74 -16.74
CA LEU A 240 -8.32 -5.34 -16.94
C LEU A 240 -9.47 -4.50 -17.51
N ASN A 241 -10.26 -5.06 -18.42
CA ASN A 241 -11.43 -4.36 -18.97
C ASN A 241 -12.50 -4.10 -17.91
N CYS A 242 -12.77 -5.07 -17.03
CA CYS A 242 -13.69 -4.88 -15.92
C CYS A 242 -13.13 -3.86 -14.90
N LEU A 243 -11.87 -4.01 -14.54
CA LEU A 243 -11.17 -3.12 -13.60
C LEU A 243 -11.16 -1.67 -14.10
N SER A 244 -10.87 -1.45 -15.39
CA SER A 244 -10.87 -0.13 -16.03
C SER A 244 -12.25 0.52 -15.98
N ARG A 245 -13.31 -0.21 -16.36
CA ARG A 245 -14.71 0.27 -16.33
C ARG A 245 -15.18 0.67 -14.94
N HIS A 246 -14.67 0.02 -13.90
CA HIS A 246 -15.09 0.25 -12.52
C HIS A 246 -14.07 0.99 -11.66
N LYS A 247 -12.92 1.41 -12.23
CA LYS A 247 -11.86 2.18 -11.56
C LYS A 247 -12.41 3.42 -10.85
N GLY A 248 -13.14 4.26 -11.58
CA GLY A 248 -13.75 5.49 -11.02
C GLY A 248 -14.79 5.21 -9.94
N LYS A 249 -15.57 4.13 -10.07
CA LYS A 249 -16.58 3.72 -9.07
C LYS A 249 -15.96 3.12 -7.79
N SER A 250 -14.69 2.70 -7.84
CA SER A 250 -13.93 2.13 -6.71
C SER A 250 -13.12 3.19 -5.95
N MET A 251 -12.73 4.28 -6.63
CA MET A 251 -11.86 5.34 -6.10
C MET A 251 -12.61 6.43 -5.31
N SER A 252 -13.94 6.53 -5.45
CA SER A 252 -14.76 7.61 -4.88
C SER A 252 -15.26 7.38 -3.45
N ILE A 253 -14.39 6.98 -2.51
CA ILE A 253 -14.75 7.01 -1.08
C ILE A 253 -13.73 7.86 -0.32
N VAL A 254 -13.87 9.19 -0.44
CA VAL A 254 -13.01 10.16 0.24
C VAL A 254 -13.67 10.54 1.57
N TYR A 255 -13.02 10.22 2.69
CA TYR A 255 -13.30 10.85 3.98
C TYR A 255 -12.04 11.57 4.47
N ASN A 256 -12.23 12.81 4.93
CA ASN A 256 -11.15 13.73 5.27
C ASN A 256 -10.78 13.60 6.77
N ARG A 257 -9.85 12.70 7.16
CA ARG A 257 -9.24 12.65 8.52
C ARG A 257 -7.83 12.03 8.50
N PHE A 258 -6.88 12.64 9.22
CA PHE A 258 -5.43 12.36 9.20
C PHE A 258 -4.86 11.78 10.52
N LEU A 259 -3.94 10.80 10.44
CA LEU A 259 -2.84 10.43 11.38
C LEU A 259 -1.87 9.41 10.64
N LEU A 260 -0.59 9.20 11.06
CA LEU A 260 0.61 8.97 10.15
C LEU A 260 1.64 7.82 10.47
N VAL A 261 2.40 7.36 9.43
CA VAL A 261 3.48 6.29 9.22
C VAL A 261 4.01 6.43 7.80
N LEU A 262 5.28 6.18 7.48
CA LEU A 262 5.78 6.26 6.09
C LEU A 262 5.70 4.95 5.25
N VAL A 263 5.23 5.03 4.00
CA VAL A 263 5.36 4.00 2.92
C VAL A 263 6.16 4.61 1.77
N LEU A 264 7.26 3.97 1.37
CA LEU A 264 8.01 4.35 0.17
C LEU A 264 7.56 3.50 -1.01
N LYS A 265 7.00 4.16 -2.05
CA LYS A 265 6.71 3.57 -3.36
C LYS A 265 7.76 4.05 -4.37
N ILE A 266 8.33 3.08 -5.07
CA ILE A 266 9.23 3.26 -6.19
C ILE A 266 8.39 3.24 -7.46
#